data_AF-A0A7J6PYU0-F1
#
_entry.id   AF-A0A7J6PYU0-F1
#
_cell.length_a   1.000
_cell.length_b   1.000
_cell.length_c   1.000
_cell.angle_alpha   90.00
_cell.angle_beta   90.00
_cell.angle_gamma   90.00
#
_symmetry.space_group_name_H-M   'P 1'
#
loop_
_entity.id
_entity.type
_entity.pdbx_description
1 polymer ?
#
loop_
_entity_poly.entity_id
_entity_poly.type
_entity_poly.pdbx_seq_one_letter_code
_entity_poly.pdbx_strand_id
1 'polypeptide(L)'
;LRSGSFQREFGENTPPLKIDSVTVPGTEGTFTITNNHSLVISQLSPGVITVRDGTEHKDFFISDGFIFFNQPSDGSGCCRAEISGVELVPKEALDKDRATQLLSEVQSAAKETEWDKVKAQLGSSPVGVPPTFGSLFTMDELHCKDNPHNYPCLEEMKVYRETQGAKGEDAVVRCASKAVADANDFHTLRNLSHVLLDMDTIIKVFDNSSSIVRVGIEAARKLTNHPDCLREFGTKDSLDCRCFPLYSKVAMLKYKNYGWWAEARQYFRQIQGFTYKGVPNPVGWEDIYRTPQIYIPNLRAHEIWPRGEWEEALPIGVALEQNYKAILAETKEAMRKDELWEDTYRFLYKNGEIKALLRVNLLRYCTTGTWKHLPIYHAREIIEPQCTAMPTLCGLVKKYLPTKPGLPWVVNQNEQVMVIRMDPGTTVETHNGPSNN
;
A
#
# COMPACT_ATOMS: atom_id res chain seq x y z
N LEU A 1 -12.13 -16.67 37.17
CA LEU A 1 -10.80 -16.59 36.52
C LEU A 1 -10.09 -15.38 37.11
N ARG A 2 -9.00 -15.60 37.85
CA ARG A 2 -8.27 -14.51 38.54
C ARG A 2 -7.58 -13.65 37.47
N SER A 3 -7.91 -12.37 37.43
CA SER A 3 -7.17 -11.35 36.66
C SER A 3 -5.80 -11.16 37.31
N GLY A 4 -4.77 -11.79 36.74
CA GLY A 4 -3.38 -11.50 37.05
C GLY A 4 -2.91 -10.36 36.15
N SER A 5 -2.83 -9.15 36.70
CA SER A 5 -2.13 -8.03 36.08
C SER A 5 -0.63 -8.37 36.04
N PHE A 6 -0.10 -8.65 34.85
CA PHE A 6 1.33 -8.68 34.60
C PHE A 6 1.83 -7.22 34.52
N GLN A 7 2.01 -6.62 35.70
CA GLN A 7 2.57 -5.27 35.89
C GLN A 7 3.98 -5.35 36.53
N ARG A 8 4.69 -6.46 36.32
CA ARG A 8 6.10 -6.67 36.67
C ARG A 8 6.79 -7.05 35.36
N GLU A 9 7.42 -6.13 34.63
CA GLU A 9 8.83 -5.77 34.88
C GLU A 9 9.26 -4.38 34.37
N PHE A 10 8.36 -3.53 33.89
CA PHE A 10 8.71 -2.14 33.53
C PHE A 10 7.69 -1.18 34.14
N GLY A 11 8.04 -0.60 35.29
CA GLY A 11 7.19 0.39 35.97
C GLY A 11 7.10 1.71 35.19
N GLU A 12 6.08 2.52 35.53
CA GLU A 12 5.83 3.88 35.00
C GLU A 12 6.99 4.89 35.17
N ASN A 13 8.14 4.47 35.71
CA ASN A 13 9.32 5.29 35.95
C ASN A 13 10.60 4.74 35.30
N THR A 14 10.53 3.75 34.42
CA THR A 14 11.72 3.31 33.67
C THR A 14 11.93 4.25 32.47
N PRO A 15 13.09 4.90 32.34
CA PRO A 15 13.38 5.72 31.16
C PRO A 15 13.29 4.84 29.90
N PRO A 16 12.73 5.36 28.78
CA PRO A 16 12.60 4.59 27.55
C PRO A 16 13.97 4.05 27.13
N LEU A 17 14.02 2.74 26.86
CA LEU A 17 15.23 2.12 26.32
C LEU A 17 15.52 2.73 24.96
N LYS A 18 16.72 3.28 24.81
CA LYS A 18 17.21 3.75 23.51
C LYS A 18 17.59 2.50 22.71
N ILE A 19 16.89 2.29 21.60
CA ILE A 19 17.04 1.12 20.74
C ILE A 19 17.15 1.57 19.29
N ASP A 20 17.83 0.79 18.45
CA ASP A 20 18.07 1.15 17.06
C ASP A 20 16.90 0.78 16.15
N SER A 21 16.31 -0.39 16.40
CA SER A 21 15.17 -0.88 15.62
C SER A 21 14.32 -1.90 16.36
N VAL A 22 13.07 -2.03 15.92
CA VAL A 22 12.13 -3.05 16.35
C VAL A 22 11.53 -3.71 15.12
N THR A 23 11.69 -5.02 15.00
CA THR A 23 10.97 -5.84 14.01
C THR A 23 9.72 -6.42 14.66
N VAL A 24 8.56 -6.25 14.04
CA VAL A 24 7.26 -6.73 14.57
C VAL A 24 6.49 -7.56 13.55
N PRO A 25 5.69 -8.55 14.01
CA PRO A 25 4.85 -9.38 13.15
C PRO A 25 3.51 -8.66 12.87
N GLY A 26 3.47 -7.75 11.90
CA GLY A 26 2.22 -7.11 11.49
C GLY A 26 1.21 -8.09 10.91
N THR A 27 -0.09 -7.75 10.97
CA THR A 27 -1.14 -8.53 10.30
C THR A 27 -0.96 -8.64 8.79
N GLU A 28 -0.23 -7.69 8.19
CA GLU A 28 0.08 -7.66 6.76
C GLU A 28 1.47 -8.20 6.41
N GLY A 29 2.25 -8.62 7.42
CA GLY A 29 3.62 -9.08 7.25
C GLY A 29 4.55 -8.54 8.33
N THR A 30 5.73 -9.15 8.43
CA THR A 30 6.77 -8.69 9.36
C THR A 30 7.45 -7.45 8.82
N PHE A 31 7.56 -6.39 9.64
CA PHE A 31 8.21 -5.15 9.25
C PHE A 31 9.10 -4.60 10.38
N THR A 32 10.07 -3.76 10.01
CA THR A 32 11.05 -3.20 10.94
C THR A 32 10.89 -1.69 11.04
N ILE A 33 10.82 -1.18 12.27
CA ILE A 33 10.74 0.23 12.58
C ILE A 33 12.09 0.72 13.10
N THR A 34 12.62 1.77 12.49
CA THR A 34 13.85 2.48 12.90
C THR A 34 13.51 3.91 13.33
N ASN A 35 14.49 4.64 13.87
CA ASN A 35 14.30 6.06 14.16
C ASN A 35 14.00 6.84 12.86
N ASN A 36 13.05 7.76 12.89
CA ASN A 36 12.50 8.51 11.73
C ASN A 36 11.64 7.70 10.74
N HIS A 37 11.18 6.50 11.11
CA HIS A 37 10.13 5.83 10.34
C HIS A 37 8.84 6.68 10.28
N SER A 38 8.00 6.46 9.27
CA SER A 38 6.67 7.07 9.23
C SER A 38 5.84 6.68 10.47
N LEU A 39 4.93 7.56 10.89
CA LEU A 39 3.99 7.30 11.99
C LEU A 39 3.15 6.05 11.67
N VAL A 40 3.21 5.05 12.52
CA VAL A 40 2.53 3.76 12.31
C VAL A 40 1.65 3.44 13.50
N ILE A 41 0.43 3.00 13.23
CA ILE A 41 -0.37 2.23 14.17
C ILE A 41 -0.74 0.95 13.44
N SER A 42 -0.22 -0.19 13.89
CA SER A 42 -0.47 -1.48 13.25
C SER A 42 -0.93 -2.50 14.26
N GLN A 43 -1.93 -3.30 13.88
CA GLN A 43 -2.25 -4.52 14.60
C GLN A 43 -1.12 -5.54 14.37
N LEU A 44 -0.82 -6.34 15.39
CA LEU A 44 0.20 -7.37 15.38
C LEU A 44 -0.47 -8.75 15.40
N SER A 45 0.04 -9.65 14.56
CA SER A 45 -0.32 -11.06 14.58
C SER A 45 0.53 -11.83 15.60
N PRO A 46 0.09 -13.04 16.02
CA PRO A 46 0.92 -13.92 16.82
C PRO A 46 2.29 -14.16 16.15
N GLY A 47 3.38 -13.82 16.83
CA GLY A 47 4.70 -13.78 16.19
C GLY A 47 5.83 -13.38 17.12
N VAL A 48 7.03 -13.25 16.54
CA VAL A 48 8.22 -12.80 17.27
C VAL A 48 8.49 -11.33 16.98
N ILE A 49 8.61 -10.55 18.04
CA ILE A 49 9.13 -9.19 18.06
C ILE A 49 10.62 -9.27 18.34
N THR A 50 11.45 -8.65 17.50
CA THR A 50 12.90 -8.55 17.73
C THR A 50 13.26 -7.10 17.99
N VAL A 51 13.74 -6.81 19.20
CA VAL A 51 14.26 -5.49 19.59
C VAL A 51 15.77 -5.49 19.44
N ARG A 52 16.34 -4.55 18.68
CA ARG A 52 17.79 -4.46 18.44
C ARG A 52 18.40 -3.21 19.06
N ASP A 53 19.56 -3.38 19.67
CA ASP A 53 20.43 -2.32 20.21
C ASP A 53 21.88 -2.63 19.79
N GLY A 54 22.36 -1.96 18.75
CA GLY A 54 23.62 -2.24 18.08
C GLY A 54 23.71 -3.68 17.57
N THR A 55 24.65 -4.44 18.12
CA THR A 55 24.86 -5.86 17.78
C THR A 55 24.01 -6.80 18.62
N GLU A 56 23.41 -6.33 19.72
CA GLU A 56 22.57 -7.13 20.60
C GLU A 56 21.12 -7.12 20.13
N HIS A 57 20.40 -8.22 20.38
CA HIS A 57 18.97 -8.31 20.13
C HIS A 57 18.26 -9.13 21.20
N LYS A 58 16.99 -8.82 21.42
CA LYS A 58 16.08 -9.57 22.30
C LYS A 58 14.82 -9.93 21.54
N ASP A 59 14.42 -11.20 21.65
CA ASP A 59 13.24 -11.75 20.99
C ASP A 59 12.11 -11.95 22.00
N PHE A 60 10.93 -11.46 21.68
CA PHE A 60 9.70 -11.64 22.46
C PHE A 60 8.64 -12.27 21.58
N PHE A 61 7.95 -13.28 22.07
CA PHE A 61 6.72 -13.76 21.47
C PHE A 61 5.56 -12.87 21.91
N ILE A 62 4.75 -12.42 20.96
CA ILE A 62 3.49 -11.73 21.19
C ILE A 62 2.34 -12.59 20.70
N SER A 63 1.26 -12.67 21.48
CA SER A 63 0.06 -13.42 21.11
C SER A 63 -0.91 -12.62 20.23
N ASP A 64 -1.07 -11.33 20.51
CA ASP A 64 -1.87 -10.35 19.77
C ASP A 64 -1.52 -8.97 20.33
N GLY A 65 -1.76 -7.89 19.58
CA GLY A 65 -1.52 -6.54 20.07
C GLY A 65 -1.51 -5.45 19.02
N PHE A 66 -1.01 -4.29 19.42
CA PHE A 66 -0.80 -3.12 18.58
C PHE A 66 0.59 -2.55 18.79
N ILE A 67 1.16 -2.00 17.73
CA ILE A 67 2.32 -1.11 17.80
C ILE A 67 1.90 0.32 17.45
N PHE A 68 2.39 1.28 18.22
CA PHE A 68 2.26 2.71 17.99
C PHE A 68 3.65 3.29 17.80
N PHE A 69 3.89 3.97 16.68
CA PHE A 69 5.13 4.69 16.42
C PHE A 69 4.84 6.17 16.27
N ASN A 70 5.36 6.96 17.22
CA ASN A 70 5.08 8.38 17.36
C ASN A 70 6.34 9.21 17.14
N GLN A 71 6.16 10.42 16.59
CA GLN A 71 7.20 11.42 16.45
C GLN A 71 7.65 11.96 17.82
N PRO A 72 8.85 12.57 17.91
CA PRO A 72 9.36 13.12 19.16
C PRO A 72 8.41 14.20 19.71
N SER A 73 7.91 14.01 20.93
CA SER A 73 7.00 14.97 21.59
C SER A 73 7.68 15.83 22.66
N ASP A 74 8.94 15.55 22.99
CA ASP A 74 9.67 16.11 24.15
C ASP A 74 10.96 16.85 23.77
N GLY A 75 11.18 17.12 22.48
CA GLY A 75 12.37 17.82 21.98
C GLY A 75 13.64 16.97 21.96
N SER A 76 13.59 15.69 22.33
CA SER A 76 14.73 14.76 22.29
C SER A 76 15.20 14.40 20.87
N GLY A 77 14.34 14.61 19.87
CA GLY A 77 14.57 14.14 18.51
C GLY A 77 14.44 12.62 18.33
N CYS A 78 14.05 11.89 19.39
CA CYS A 78 13.84 10.45 19.35
C CYS A 78 12.36 10.12 19.11
N CYS A 79 12.07 9.30 18.10
CA CYS A 79 10.73 8.75 17.93
C CYS A 79 10.44 7.70 19.01
N ARG A 80 9.17 7.51 19.37
CA ARG A 80 8.74 6.55 20.40
C ARG A 80 7.97 5.40 19.76
N ALA A 81 8.49 4.18 19.89
CA ALA A 81 7.79 2.94 19.61
C ALA A 81 7.15 2.40 20.89
N GLU A 82 5.86 2.10 20.87
CA GLU A 82 5.11 1.50 21.97
C GLU A 82 4.40 0.26 21.48
N ILE A 83 4.66 -0.87 22.12
CA ILE A 83 4.02 -2.15 21.81
C ILE A 83 3.10 -2.52 22.96
N SER A 84 1.82 -2.67 22.65
CA SER A 84 0.80 -3.10 23.60
C SER A 84 0.30 -4.48 23.17
N GLY A 85 0.66 -5.51 23.92
CA GLY A 85 0.28 -6.90 23.64
C GLY A 85 -0.61 -7.50 24.71
N VAL A 86 -1.44 -8.47 24.33
CA VAL A 86 -2.25 -9.26 25.28
C VAL A 86 -1.36 -10.16 26.13
N GLU A 87 -0.42 -10.85 25.48
CA GLU A 87 0.62 -11.63 26.13
C GLU A 87 1.94 -11.36 25.39
N LEU A 88 2.98 -11.01 26.14
CA LEU A 88 4.31 -10.72 25.63
C LEU A 88 5.33 -11.47 26.49
N VAL A 89 5.97 -12.48 25.91
CA VAL A 89 6.82 -13.44 26.64
C VAL A 89 8.19 -13.49 25.99
N PRO A 90 9.31 -13.39 26.73
CA PRO A 90 10.64 -13.62 26.17
C PRO A 90 10.70 -15.00 25.49
N LYS A 91 11.25 -15.06 24.29
CA LYS A 91 11.24 -16.29 23.48
C LYS A 91 11.93 -17.46 24.18
N GLU A 92 12.96 -17.18 24.96
CA GLU A 92 13.69 -18.13 25.80
C GLU A 92 12.87 -18.71 26.95
N ALA A 93 11.77 -18.07 27.35
CA ALA A 93 10.87 -18.56 28.39
C ALA A 93 9.79 -19.52 27.84
N LEU A 94 9.74 -19.73 26.51
CA LEU A 94 8.78 -20.64 25.89
C LEU A 94 9.28 -22.09 25.91
N ASP A 95 8.44 -22.98 26.46
CA ASP A 95 8.66 -24.44 26.41
C ASP A 95 8.18 -25.02 25.08
N LYS A 96 9.15 -25.31 24.20
CA LYS A 96 8.90 -25.87 22.87
C LYS A 96 8.21 -27.23 22.92
N ASP A 97 8.58 -28.08 23.88
CA ASP A 97 8.05 -29.45 23.97
C ASP A 97 6.58 -29.39 24.40
N ARG A 98 6.27 -28.53 25.37
CA ARG A 98 4.89 -28.29 25.81
C ARG A 98 4.03 -27.67 24.70
N ALA A 99 4.56 -26.70 23.96
CA ALA A 99 3.83 -26.08 22.84
C ALA A 99 3.50 -27.09 21.74
N THR A 100 4.45 -27.99 21.42
CA THR A 100 4.26 -29.05 20.42
C THR A 100 3.19 -30.05 20.86
N GLN A 101 3.20 -30.43 22.14
CA GLN A 101 2.18 -31.30 22.71
C GLN A 101 0.79 -30.67 22.61
N LEU A 102 0.65 -29.41 23.02
CA LEU A 102 -0.63 -28.69 22.99
C LEU A 102 -1.16 -28.51 21.55
N LEU A 103 -0.28 -28.26 20.58
CA LEU A 103 -0.66 -28.17 19.18
C LEU A 103 -1.26 -29.49 18.67
N SER A 104 -0.65 -30.62 19.03
CA SER A 104 -1.17 -31.95 18.68
C SER A 104 -2.54 -32.21 19.33
N GLU A 105 -2.73 -31.81 20.58
CA GLU A 105 -4.02 -31.91 21.29
C GLU A 105 -5.10 -31.05 20.59
N VAL A 106 -4.77 -29.81 20.20
CA VAL A 106 -5.72 -28.90 19.51
C VAL A 106 -6.07 -29.40 18.10
N GLN A 107 -5.10 -29.94 17.36
CA GLN A 107 -5.34 -30.46 16.00
C GLN A 107 -6.19 -31.74 16.00
N SER A 108 -6.07 -32.56 17.04
CA SER A 108 -6.79 -33.84 17.17
C SER A 108 -8.15 -33.72 17.88
N ALA A 109 -8.46 -32.57 18.51
CA ALA A 109 -9.73 -32.33 19.16
C ALA A 109 -10.92 -32.36 18.18
N ALA A 110 -12.05 -32.91 18.64
CA ALA A 110 -13.29 -32.95 17.88
C ALA A 110 -13.83 -31.52 17.65
N LYS A 111 -14.30 -31.24 16.42
CA LYS A 111 -14.74 -29.91 15.97
C LYS A 111 -16.26 -29.86 15.79
N GLU A 112 -16.99 -30.20 16.85
CA GLU A 112 -18.44 -30.40 16.79
C GLU A 112 -19.22 -29.08 16.74
N THR A 113 -18.70 -28.03 17.37
CA THR A 113 -19.30 -26.68 17.34
C THR A 113 -18.50 -25.73 16.45
N GLU A 114 -19.15 -24.65 15.99
CA GLU A 114 -18.44 -23.55 15.31
C GLU A 114 -17.36 -22.92 16.19
N TRP A 115 -17.57 -22.90 17.51
CA TRP A 115 -16.56 -22.44 18.46
C TRP A 115 -15.33 -23.36 18.49
N ASP A 116 -15.52 -24.68 18.41
CA ASP A 116 -14.40 -25.63 18.36
C ASP A 116 -13.62 -25.53 17.06
N LYS A 117 -14.31 -25.23 15.94
CA LYS A 117 -13.66 -24.95 14.64
C LYS A 117 -12.81 -23.69 14.70
N VAL A 118 -13.34 -22.59 15.25
CA VAL A 118 -12.60 -21.32 15.43
C VAL A 118 -11.41 -21.51 16.37
N LYS A 119 -11.60 -22.19 17.50
CA LYS A 119 -10.54 -22.48 18.46
C LYS A 119 -9.43 -23.34 17.84
N ALA A 120 -9.80 -24.36 17.07
CA ALA A 120 -8.83 -25.18 16.35
C ALA A 120 -8.08 -24.38 15.29
N GLN A 121 -8.77 -23.50 14.55
CA GLN A 121 -8.15 -22.62 13.53
C GLN A 121 -7.16 -21.62 14.14
N LEU A 122 -7.53 -20.99 15.27
CA LEU A 122 -6.65 -20.07 16.01
C LEU A 122 -5.44 -20.82 16.59
N GLY A 123 -5.64 -22.01 17.16
CA GLY A 123 -4.55 -22.81 17.71
C GLY A 123 -3.67 -23.53 16.67
N SER A 124 -4.13 -23.68 15.42
CA SER A 124 -3.36 -24.29 14.33
C SER A 124 -2.64 -23.28 13.43
N SER A 125 -2.89 -21.97 13.61
CA SER A 125 -2.24 -20.93 12.81
C SER A 125 -0.74 -20.89 13.15
N PRO A 126 0.17 -21.13 12.19
CA PRO A 126 1.61 -21.07 12.45
C PRO A 126 1.99 -19.70 12.99
N VAL A 127 2.88 -19.66 13.97
CA VAL A 127 3.65 -18.47 14.32
C VAL A 127 4.35 -18.00 13.04
N GLY A 128 3.85 -16.91 12.45
CA GLY A 128 4.38 -16.36 11.19
C GLY A 128 3.63 -16.70 9.89
N VAL A 129 2.45 -17.32 9.92
CA VAL A 129 1.56 -17.34 8.75
C VAL A 129 0.27 -16.61 9.11
N PRO A 130 0.03 -15.41 8.54
CA PRO A 130 -1.16 -14.65 8.85
C PRO A 130 -2.40 -15.49 8.48
N PRO A 131 -3.45 -15.52 9.31
CA PRO A 131 -4.74 -15.95 8.81
C PRO A 131 -5.06 -15.07 7.61
N THR A 132 -5.36 -15.69 6.47
CA THR A 132 -5.77 -15.02 5.24
C THR A 132 -7.17 -14.41 5.42
N PHE A 133 -7.28 -13.42 6.29
CA PHE A 133 -8.25 -12.35 6.12
C PHE A 133 -7.68 -11.43 5.05
N GLY A 134 -7.93 -11.80 3.80
CA GLY A 134 -7.62 -10.98 2.64
C GLY A 134 -8.20 -9.59 2.82
N SER A 135 -7.29 -8.65 3.06
CA SER A 135 -7.30 -7.24 2.71
C SER A 135 -8.46 -6.84 1.80
N LEU A 136 -9.40 -6.08 2.36
CA LEU A 136 -10.21 -5.14 1.58
C LEU A 136 -9.42 -3.80 1.61
N PHE A 137 -8.42 -3.66 0.75
CA PHE A 137 -7.80 -2.38 0.34
C PHE A 137 -6.69 -1.83 1.27
N THR A 138 -5.46 -1.75 0.77
CA THR A 138 -4.31 -1.22 1.51
C THR A 138 -3.92 0.20 1.06
N MET A 139 -3.72 1.07 2.06
CA MET A 139 -2.79 2.21 2.19
C MET A 139 -3.12 2.83 3.57
N ASP A 140 -2.23 2.66 4.57
CA ASP A 140 -2.44 3.01 5.99
C ASP A 140 -2.73 4.50 6.27
N GLU A 141 -2.56 5.37 5.27
CA GLU A 141 -2.87 6.80 5.35
C GLU A 141 -4.27 7.13 4.80
N LEU A 142 -4.86 6.23 4.02
CA LEU A 142 -6.08 6.46 3.23
C LEU A 142 -7.34 5.85 3.83
N HIS A 143 -7.23 5.05 4.89
CA HIS A 143 -8.38 4.63 5.72
C HIS A 143 -8.51 5.48 6.98
N CYS A 144 -9.75 5.80 7.35
CA CYS A 144 -10.01 6.57 8.56
C CYS A 144 -9.77 5.71 9.80
N LYS A 145 -8.63 5.93 10.44
CA LYS A 145 -8.20 5.29 11.70
C LYS A 145 -9.24 5.42 12.83
N ASP A 146 -10.08 6.45 12.77
CA ASP A 146 -11.03 6.78 13.84
C ASP A 146 -12.45 6.20 13.66
N ASN A 147 -12.76 5.56 12.51
CA ASN A 147 -14.10 4.98 12.28
C ASN A 147 -14.09 3.74 11.38
N PRO A 148 -13.45 2.64 11.82
CA PRO A 148 -13.34 1.40 11.04
C PRO A 148 -14.67 0.67 10.82
N HIS A 149 -15.78 1.16 11.39
CA HIS A 149 -17.04 0.41 11.47
C HIS A 149 -18.17 0.90 10.57
N ASN A 150 -17.97 1.96 9.77
CA ASN A 150 -19.02 2.46 8.88
C ASN A 150 -18.62 2.36 7.41
N TYR A 151 -18.56 1.12 6.91
CA TYR A 151 -18.54 0.84 5.48
C TYR A 151 -19.95 0.49 5.04
N PRO A 152 -20.70 1.41 4.41
CA PRO A 152 -21.97 1.06 3.82
C PRO A 152 -21.75 -0.10 2.85
N CYS A 153 -22.67 -1.06 2.88
CA CYS A 153 -22.69 -2.19 1.94
C CYS A 153 -21.57 -3.23 2.12
N LEU A 154 -20.92 -3.28 3.29
CA LEU A 154 -19.83 -4.22 3.56
C LEU A 154 -20.24 -5.68 3.33
N GLU A 155 -21.45 -6.07 3.73
CA GLU A 155 -21.93 -7.45 3.57
C GLU A 155 -22.15 -7.79 2.09
N GLU A 156 -22.75 -6.89 1.31
CA GLU A 156 -22.90 -7.06 -0.14
C GLU A 156 -21.54 -7.17 -0.82
N MET A 157 -20.56 -6.37 -0.40
CA MET A 157 -19.21 -6.38 -0.95
C MET A 157 -18.47 -7.68 -0.63
N LYS A 158 -18.62 -8.22 0.59
CA LYS A 158 -18.07 -9.53 0.97
C LYS A 158 -18.65 -10.65 0.11
N VAL A 159 -19.98 -10.69 -0.02
CA VAL A 159 -20.67 -11.68 -0.85
C VAL A 159 -20.24 -11.57 -2.31
N TYR A 160 -20.12 -10.36 -2.86
CA TYR A 160 -19.65 -10.18 -4.22
C TYR A 160 -18.17 -10.60 -4.39
N ARG A 161 -17.29 -10.27 -3.43
CA ARG A 161 -15.89 -10.71 -3.47
C ARG A 161 -15.76 -12.23 -3.54
N GLU A 162 -16.59 -12.95 -2.78
CA GLU A 162 -16.57 -14.41 -2.72
C GLU A 162 -17.20 -15.07 -3.95
N THR A 163 -18.30 -14.52 -4.45
CA THR A 163 -19.08 -15.14 -5.53
C THR A 163 -18.67 -14.67 -6.92
N GLN A 164 -18.21 -13.42 -7.04
CA GLN A 164 -17.91 -12.71 -8.28
C GLN A 164 -19.04 -12.80 -9.33
N GLY A 165 -20.29 -12.96 -8.87
CA GLY A 165 -21.46 -13.18 -9.71
C GLY A 165 -22.26 -11.89 -9.93
N ALA A 166 -22.98 -11.82 -11.06
CA ALA A 166 -23.81 -10.67 -11.43
C ALA A 166 -24.81 -10.25 -10.34
N LYS A 167 -25.43 -11.21 -9.64
CA LYS A 167 -26.35 -10.91 -8.52
C LYS A 167 -25.66 -10.20 -7.35
N GLY A 168 -24.40 -10.57 -7.06
CA GLY A 168 -23.58 -9.92 -6.05
C GLY A 168 -23.20 -8.50 -6.47
N GLU A 169 -22.80 -8.33 -7.73
CA GLU A 169 -22.49 -7.02 -8.31
C GLU A 169 -23.70 -6.08 -8.24
N ASP A 170 -24.87 -6.55 -8.66
CA ASP A 170 -26.11 -5.76 -8.60
C ASP A 170 -26.48 -5.38 -7.16
N ALA A 171 -26.22 -6.26 -6.18
CA ALA A 171 -26.46 -5.95 -4.77
C ALA A 171 -25.53 -4.85 -4.26
N VAL A 172 -24.22 -4.95 -4.57
CA VAL A 172 -23.23 -3.91 -4.26
C VAL A 172 -23.63 -2.59 -4.91
N VAL A 173 -23.94 -2.59 -6.20
CA VAL A 173 -24.29 -1.38 -6.95
C VAL A 173 -25.54 -0.72 -6.38
N ARG A 174 -26.61 -1.48 -6.11
CA ARG A 174 -27.83 -0.91 -5.52
C ARG A 174 -27.58 -0.30 -4.15
N CYS A 175 -26.89 -1.02 -3.26
CA CYS A 175 -26.60 -0.52 -1.93
C CYS A 175 -25.67 0.71 -2.00
N ALA A 176 -24.56 0.61 -2.74
CA ALA A 176 -23.56 1.66 -2.83
C ALA A 176 -24.12 2.92 -3.51
N SER A 177 -24.93 2.78 -4.56
CA SER A 177 -25.57 3.94 -5.22
C SER A 177 -26.48 4.68 -4.24
N LYS A 178 -27.27 3.95 -3.43
CA LYS A 178 -28.08 4.56 -2.37
C LYS A 178 -27.20 5.24 -1.32
N ALA A 179 -26.15 4.56 -0.85
CA ALA A 179 -25.23 5.12 0.13
C ALA A 179 -24.55 6.40 -0.37
N VAL A 180 -24.09 6.43 -1.63
CA VAL A 180 -23.50 7.62 -2.26
C VAL A 180 -24.51 8.75 -2.40
N ALA A 181 -25.76 8.44 -2.78
CA ALA A 181 -26.82 9.44 -2.87
C ALA A 181 -27.12 10.09 -1.51
N ASP A 182 -27.22 9.28 -0.46
CA ASP A 182 -27.60 9.71 0.89
C ASP A 182 -26.42 10.32 1.69
N ALA A 183 -25.17 9.94 1.37
CA ALA A 183 -24.00 10.34 2.14
C ALA A 183 -23.66 11.83 1.95
N ASN A 184 -23.68 12.58 3.06
CA ASN A 184 -23.10 13.92 3.16
C ASN A 184 -21.86 13.95 4.07
N ASP A 185 -21.48 12.80 4.64
CA ASP A 185 -20.31 12.68 5.49
C ASP A 185 -19.06 12.46 4.63
N PHE A 186 -18.01 13.25 4.91
CA PHE A 186 -16.73 13.19 4.20
C PHE A 186 -16.13 11.79 4.25
N HIS A 187 -16.10 11.17 5.43
CA HIS A 187 -15.43 9.88 5.64
C HIS A 187 -16.16 8.74 4.93
N THR A 188 -17.49 8.75 4.96
CA THR A 188 -18.34 7.80 4.22
C THR A 188 -18.08 7.88 2.72
N LEU A 189 -18.05 9.09 2.14
CA LEU A 189 -17.77 9.28 0.72
C LEU A 189 -16.34 8.85 0.34
N ARG A 190 -15.35 9.17 1.18
CA ARG A 190 -13.96 8.70 1.05
C ARG A 190 -13.87 7.18 1.04
N ASN A 191 -14.48 6.53 2.03
CA ASN A 191 -14.46 5.07 2.14
C ASN A 191 -15.14 4.41 0.94
N LEU A 192 -16.33 4.89 0.54
CA LEU A 192 -17.03 4.38 -0.64
C LEU A 192 -16.19 4.56 -1.92
N SER A 193 -15.56 5.72 -2.09
CA SER A 193 -14.70 6.01 -3.25
C SER A 193 -13.53 5.03 -3.34
N HIS A 194 -12.80 4.81 -2.24
CA HIS A 194 -11.67 3.87 -2.24
C HIS A 194 -12.12 2.44 -2.46
N VAL A 195 -13.02 1.95 -1.60
CA VAL A 195 -13.46 0.56 -1.61
C VAL A 195 -14.00 0.17 -2.99
N LEU A 196 -14.90 0.96 -3.57
CA LEU A 196 -15.53 0.60 -4.85
C LEU A 196 -14.52 0.64 -6.01
N LEU A 197 -13.57 1.57 -6.01
CA LEU A 197 -12.58 1.71 -7.08
C LEU A 197 -11.43 0.71 -6.95
N ASP A 198 -11.15 0.23 -5.73
CA ASP A 198 -10.17 -0.83 -5.47
C ASP A 198 -10.77 -2.24 -5.64
N MET A 199 -12.07 -2.42 -5.38
CA MET A 199 -12.75 -3.69 -5.71
C MET A 199 -12.59 -4.03 -7.19
N ASP A 200 -12.64 -3.01 -8.04
CA ASP A 200 -12.38 -3.13 -9.46
C ASP A 200 -10.93 -3.58 -9.77
N THR A 201 -9.93 -2.95 -9.15
CA THR A 201 -8.50 -3.29 -9.34
C THR A 201 -8.11 -4.66 -8.81
N ILE A 202 -8.96 -5.30 -8.00
CA ILE A 202 -8.69 -6.65 -7.47
C ILE A 202 -9.50 -7.71 -8.21
N ILE A 203 -10.78 -7.45 -8.47
CA ILE A 203 -11.72 -8.48 -8.97
C ILE A 203 -11.80 -8.46 -10.50
N LYS A 204 -11.77 -7.28 -11.12
CA LYS A 204 -12.17 -7.06 -12.51
C LYS A 204 -11.18 -6.22 -13.32
N VAL A 205 -9.89 -6.26 -12.98
CA VAL A 205 -8.84 -5.57 -13.76
C VAL A 205 -9.00 -5.87 -15.26
N PHE A 206 -9.21 -4.80 -16.05
CA PHE A 206 -9.46 -4.83 -17.51
C PHE A 206 -10.84 -5.31 -17.98
N ASP A 207 -11.82 -5.51 -17.10
CA ASP A 207 -13.23 -5.73 -17.47
C ASP A 207 -14.00 -4.39 -17.46
N ASN A 208 -14.11 -3.78 -18.64
CA ASN A 208 -14.75 -2.48 -18.82
C ASN A 208 -16.28 -2.49 -18.61
N SER A 209 -16.86 -3.60 -18.14
CA SER A 209 -18.31 -3.74 -17.92
C SER A 209 -18.77 -3.46 -16.49
N SER A 210 -17.85 -3.25 -15.51
CA SER A 210 -18.28 -3.13 -14.11
C SER A 210 -19.06 -1.85 -13.84
N SER A 211 -20.29 -2.03 -13.34
CA SER A 211 -21.15 -0.95 -12.86
C SER A 211 -20.69 -0.40 -11.50
N ILE A 212 -19.94 -1.18 -10.71
CA ILE A 212 -19.35 -0.76 -9.43
C ILE A 212 -18.43 0.45 -9.61
N VAL A 213 -17.63 0.46 -10.69
CA VAL A 213 -16.72 1.58 -10.98
C VAL A 213 -17.46 2.89 -11.21
N ARG A 214 -18.64 2.86 -11.85
CA ARG A 214 -19.44 4.08 -12.02
C ARG A 214 -19.87 4.67 -10.69
N VAL A 215 -20.28 3.82 -9.75
CA VAL A 215 -20.67 4.25 -8.40
C VAL A 215 -19.46 4.79 -7.62
N GLY A 216 -18.29 4.13 -7.73
CA GLY A 216 -17.06 4.61 -7.12
C GLY A 216 -16.60 5.97 -7.68
N ILE A 217 -16.71 6.17 -9.00
CA ILE A 217 -16.45 7.47 -9.64
C ILE A 217 -17.43 8.54 -9.14
N GLU A 218 -18.71 8.20 -9.01
CA GLU A 218 -19.72 9.11 -8.48
C GLU A 218 -19.43 9.52 -7.03
N ALA A 219 -19.06 8.55 -6.18
CA ALA A 219 -18.60 8.80 -4.81
C ALA A 219 -17.41 9.77 -4.78
N ALA A 220 -16.40 9.51 -5.62
CA ALA A 220 -15.20 10.36 -5.72
C ALA A 220 -15.54 11.77 -6.17
N ARG A 221 -16.42 11.91 -7.17
CA ARG A 221 -16.90 13.22 -7.65
C ARG A 221 -17.68 13.96 -6.57
N LYS A 222 -18.55 13.29 -5.81
CA LYS A 222 -19.28 13.90 -4.69
C LYS A 222 -18.30 14.34 -3.59
N LEU A 223 -17.31 13.50 -3.27
CA LEU A 223 -16.25 13.79 -2.31
C LEU A 223 -15.41 15.01 -2.70
N THR A 224 -15.01 15.13 -3.97
CA THR A 224 -14.24 16.31 -4.44
C THR A 224 -15.00 17.62 -4.24
N ASN A 225 -16.34 17.59 -4.24
CA ASN A 225 -17.16 18.77 -3.97
C ASN A 225 -17.52 18.96 -2.49
N HIS A 226 -17.08 18.06 -1.61
CA HIS A 226 -17.37 18.15 -0.18
C HIS A 226 -16.63 19.32 0.48
N PRO A 227 -17.26 20.10 1.39
CA PRO A 227 -16.62 21.26 2.04
C PRO A 227 -15.28 20.94 2.70
N ASP A 228 -15.16 19.80 3.38
CA ASP A 228 -13.90 19.39 4.01
C ASP A 228 -12.79 19.11 2.99
N CYS A 229 -13.13 18.53 1.84
CA CYS A 229 -12.18 18.29 0.75
C CYS A 229 -11.69 19.61 0.14
N LEU A 230 -12.63 20.55 -0.07
CA LEU A 230 -12.33 21.88 -0.62
C LEU A 230 -11.56 22.78 0.34
N ARG A 231 -11.77 22.61 1.66
CA ARG A 231 -11.05 23.35 2.69
C ARG A 231 -9.54 23.14 2.61
N GLU A 232 -9.09 21.97 2.13
CA GLU A 232 -7.67 21.65 2.00
C GLU A 232 -6.90 22.61 1.08
N PHE A 233 -7.54 23.25 0.10
CA PHE A 233 -6.90 24.30 -0.70
C PHE A 233 -6.49 25.52 0.14
N GLY A 234 -7.18 25.77 1.25
CA GLY A 234 -6.87 26.88 2.16
C GLY A 234 -6.08 26.48 3.41
N THR A 235 -5.94 25.18 3.70
CA THR A 235 -5.31 24.70 4.94
C THR A 235 -4.06 23.86 4.71
N LYS A 236 -3.85 23.31 3.51
CA LYS A 236 -2.66 22.53 3.15
C LYS A 236 -1.77 23.30 2.17
N ASP A 237 -0.48 23.03 2.18
CA ASP A 237 0.44 23.57 1.18
C ASP A 237 0.09 23.05 -0.22
N SER A 238 0.52 23.76 -1.27
CA SER A 238 0.39 23.31 -2.66
C SER A 238 1.17 22.03 -2.96
N LEU A 239 2.20 21.76 -2.17
CA LEU A 239 3.05 20.59 -2.26
C LEU A 239 2.55 19.41 -1.41
N ASP A 240 1.47 19.60 -0.64
CA ASP A 240 0.83 18.52 0.10
C ASP A 240 -0.15 17.75 -0.79
N CYS A 241 -0.34 16.47 -0.48
CA CYS A 241 -1.49 15.71 -0.96
C CYS A 241 -2.80 16.37 -0.50
N ARG A 242 -3.59 16.83 -1.48
CA ARG A 242 -4.93 17.35 -1.27
C ARG A 242 -6.00 16.36 -1.76
N CYS A 243 -7.11 16.31 -1.04
CA CYS A 243 -8.26 15.46 -1.33
C CYS A 243 -8.79 15.71 -2.75
N PHE A 244 -9.03 16.97 -3.14
CA PHE A 244 -9.58 17.28 -4.46
C PHE A 244 -8.75 16.69 -5.61
N PRO A 245 -7.46 17.05 -5.80
CA PRO A 245 -6.67 16.51 -6.91
C PRO A 245 -6.47 14.99 -6.83
N LEU A 246 -6.37 14.40 -5.63
CA LEU A 246 -6.28 12.95 -5.46
C LEU A 246 -7.51 12.23 -6.03
N TYR A 247 -8.71 12.54 -5.54
CA TYR A 247 -9.92 11.82 -5.98
C TYR A 247 -10.34 12.21 -7.39
N SER A 248 -10.04 13.43 -7.83
CA SER A 248 -10.14 13.79 -9.26
C SER A 248 -9.24 12.90 -10.12
N LYS A 249 -8.00 12.63 -9.68
CA LYS A 249 -7.04 11.79 -10.42
C LYS A 249 -7.55 10.36 -10.50
N VAL A 250 -7.97 9.79 -9.38
CA VAL A 250 -8.47 8.41 -9.32
C VAL A 250 -9.69 8.24 -10.25
N ALA A 251 -10.68 9.15 -10.17
CA ALA A 251 -11.84 9.10 -11.06
C ALA A 251 -11.45 9.28 -12.54
N MET A 252 -10.53 10.20 -12.86
CA MET A 252 -10.02 10.39 -14.22
C MET A 252 -9.32 9.14 -14.77
N LEU A 253 -8.50 8.46 -13.96
CA LEU A 253 -7.85 7.22 -14.37
C LEU A 253 -8.87 6.12 -14.65
N LYS A 254 -9.91 6.01 -13.82
CA LYS A 254 -10.97 5.01 -14.03
C LYS A 254 -11.81 5.27 -15.29
N TYR A 255 -12.15 6.53 -15.58
CA TYR A 255 -12.75 6.86 -16.88
C TYR A 255 -11.85 6.45 -18.06
N LYS A 256 -10.53 6.70 -17.98
CA LYS A 256 -9.56 6.36 -19.04
C LYS A 256 -9.41 4.85 -19.23
N ASN A 257 -9.23 4.10 -18.15
CA ASN A 257 -9.05 2.63 -18.18
C ASN A 257 -10.28 1.92 -18.75
N TYR A 258 -11.48 2.44 -18.49
CA TYR A 258 -12.74 1.92 -19.02
C TYR A 258 -13.05 2.36 -20.46
N GLY A 259 -12.22 3.20 -21.08
CA GLY A 259 -12.44 3.74 -22.41
C GLY A 259 -13.54 4.82 -22.49
N TRP A 260 -14.00 5.34 -21.34
CA TRP A 260 -15.01 6.41 -21.23
C TRP A 260 -14.37 7.79 -21.46
N TRP A 261 -13.71 7.96 -22.61
CA TRP A 261 -12.92 9.15 -22.93
C TRP A 261 -13.75 10.43 -23.10
N ALA A 262 -15.01 10.32 -23.50
CA ALA A 262 -15.89 11.47 -23.61
C ALA A 262 -16.20 12.06 -22.22
N GLU A 263 -16.52 11.19 -21.27
CA GLU A 263 -16.76 11.51 -19.87
C GLU A 263 -15.46 11.99 -19.19
N ALA A 264 -14.32 11.34 -19.46
CA ALA A 264 -13.01 11.80 -18.99
C ALA A 264 -12.75 13.24 -19.42
N ARG A 265 -12.96 13.57 -20.70
CA ARG A 265 -12.79 14.94 -21.22
C ARG A 265 -13.77 15.94 -20.60
N GLN A 266 -15.01 15.52 -20.37
CA GLN A 266 -15.99 16.37 -19.70
C GLN A 266 -15.58 16.66 -18.25
N TYR A 267 -15.18 15.63 -17.51
CA TYR A 267 -14.77 15.77 -16.12
C TYR A 267 -13.47 16.58 -15.99
N PHE A 268 -12.51 16.37 -16.89
CA PHE A 268 -11.30 17.19 -16.98
C PHE A 268 -11.63 18.67 -17.18
N ARG A 269 -12.54 19.02 -18.10
CA ARG A 269 -12.99 20.41 -18.27
C ARG A 269 -13.68 20.98 -17.03
N GLN A 270 -14.43 20.16 -16.28
CA GLN A 270 -15.03 20.58 -15.01
C GLN A 270 -13.94 20.93 -13.98
N ILE A 271 -12.89 20.12 -13.89
CA ILE A 271 -11.75 20.35 -12.99
C ILE A 271 -10.98 21.61 -13.40
N GLN A 272 -10.72 21.81 -14.69
CA GLN A 272 -10.05 23.02 -15.18
C GLN A 272 -10.90 24.29 -14.96
N GLY A 273 -12.23 24.18 -15.07
CA GLY A 273 -13.16 25.27 -14.80
C GLY A 273 -13.40 25.54 -13.32
N PHE A 274 -12.92 24.69 -12.42
CA PHE A 274 -13.10 24.86 -10.98
C PHE A 274 -12.34 26.10 -10.49
N THR A 275 -12.99 26.87 -9.61
CA THR A 275 -12.42 28.08 -9.00
C THR A 275 -12.57 28.00 -7.49
N TYR A 276 -11.48 28.23 -6.75
CA TYR A 276 -11.49 28.27 -5.29
C TYR A 276 -11.06 29.65 -4.80
N LYS A 277 -11.94 30.36 -4.08
CA LYS A 277 -11.69 31.71 -3.56
C LYS A 277 -11.10 32.68 -4.61
N GLY A 278 -11.61 32.60 -5.85
CA GLY A 278 -11.16 33.44 -6.97
C GLY A 278 -9.90 32.94 -7.71
N VAL A 279 -9.27 31.86 -7.25
CA VAL A 279 -8.14 31.23 -7.96
C VAL A 279 -8.69 30.24 -8.99
N PRO A 280 -8.52 30.49 -10.30
CA PRO A 280 -8.96 29.57 -11.35
C PRO A 280 -8.03 28.35 -11.43
N ASN A 281 -8.57 27.18 -11.74
CA ASN A 281 -7.85 25.92 -11.85
C ASN A 281 -6.82 25.72 -10.72
N PRO A 282 -7.24 25.67 -9.45
CA PRO A 282 -6.31 25.57 -8.32
C PRO A 282 -5.57 24.22 -8.27
N VAL A 283 -5.95 23.26 -9.13
CA VAL A 283 -5.27 21.97 -9.33
C VAL A 283 -4.08 22.09 -10.29
N GLY A 284 -4.09 23.08 -11.19
CA GLY A 284 -3.01 23.34 -12.13
C GLY A 284 -2.93 22.38 -13.32
N TRP A 285 -3.86 21.43 -13.49
CA TRP A 285 -3.78 20.51 -14.62
C TRP A 285 -4.04 21.21 -15.96
N GLU A 286 -3.08 21.09 -16.86
CA GLU A 286 -3.12 21.69 -18.20
C GLU A 286 -3.52 20.67 -19.28
N ASP A 287 -3.24 19.39 -19.04
CA ASP A 287 -3.42 18.31 -20.00
C ASP A 287 -4.12 17.10 -19.35
N ILE A 288 -5.08 16.50 -20.05
CA ILE A 288 -5.84 15.32 -19.62
C ILE A 288 -4.94 14.07 -19.44
N TYR A 289 -3.80 14.04 -20.10
CA TYR A 289 -2.80 13.00 -19.95
C TYR A 289 -1.93 13.22 -18.70
N ARG A 290 -1.77 14.47 -18.23
CA ARG A 290 -0.93 14.84 -17.08
C ARG A 290 -1.78 15.29 -15.89
N THR A 291 -2.30 14.31 -15.16
CA THR A 291 -3.18 14.52 -13.99
C THR A 291 -2.53 14.01 -12.69
N PRO A 292 -1.37 14.56 -12.27
CA PRO A 292 -0.74 14.16 -11.01
C PRO A 292 -1.57 14.66 -9.82
N GLN A 293 -1.38 14.05 -8.66
CA GLN A 293 -2.05 14.46 -7.43
C GLN A 293 -1.44 15.76 -6.87
N ILE A 294 -0.14 15.93 -7.05
CA ILE A 294 0.60 17.14 -6.68
C ILE A 294 1.12 17.74 -7.99
N TYR A 295 0.79 19.01 -8.21
CA TYR A 295 1.17 19.71 -9.44
C TYR A 295 1.98 20.94 -9.09
N ILE A 296 3.22 20.97 -9.54
CA ILE A 296 4.13 22.11 -9.42
C ILE A 296 4.07 22.92 -10.72
N PRO A 297 3.64 24.20 -10.68
CA PRO A 297 3.52 25.01 -11.88
C PRO A 297 4.89 25.38 -12.46
N ASN A 298 4.90 25.73 -13.74
CA ASN A 298 6.08 26.22 -14.48
C ASN A 298 7.24 25.22 -14.64
N LEU A 299 7.01 23.93 -14.36
CA LEU A 299 7.96 22.88 -14.74
C LEU A 299 7.85 22.61 -16.24
N ARG A 300 9.00 22.40 -16.89
CA ARG A 300 9.03 21.87 -18.26
C ARG A 300 8.39 20.49 -18.27
N ALA A 301 7.57 20.21 -19.27
CA ALA A 301 6.83 18.97 -19.33
C ALA A 301 6.86 18.38 -20.76
N HIS A 302 7.42 17.19 -20.86
CA HIS A 302 7.48 16.38 -22.08
C HIS A 302 6.88 15.01 -21.79
N GLU A 303 6.12 14.46 -22.74
CA GLU A 303 5.70 13.04 -22.67
C GLU A 303 6.91 12.12 -22.80
N ILE A 304 7.83 12.48 -23.71
CA ILE A 304 9.12 11.82 -23.92
C ILE A 304 10.19 12.91 -23.90
N TRP A 305 11.10 12.84 -22.92
CA TRP A 305 12.19 13.81 -22.79
C TRP A 305 13.23 13.61 -23.89
N PRO A 306 13.59 14.66 -24.66
CA PRO A 306 14.63 14.55 -25.68
C PRO A 306 15.98 14.17 -25.06
N ARG A 307 16.71 13.28 -25.74
CA ARG A 307 18.00 12.76 -25.26
C ARG A 307 18.98 13.86 -24.88
N GLY A 308 19.18 14.86 -25.76
CA GLY A 308 20.10 15.97 -25.51
C GLY A 308 19.74 16.80 -24.27
N GLU A 309 18.46 16.87 -23.89
CA GLU A 309 18.05 17.62 -22.70
C GLU A 309 18.35 16.86 -21.41
N TRP A 310 18.11 15.54 -21.39
CA TRP A 310 18.35 14.76 -20.17
C TRP A 310 19.80 14.30 -20.01
N GLU A 311 20.59 14.15 -21.07
CA GLU A 311 22.01 13.79 -20.94
C GLU A 311 22.79 14.85 -20.14
N GLU A 312 22.51 16.13 -20.37
CA GLU A 312 23.09 17.23 -19.60
C GLU A 312 22.48 17.32 -18.19
N ALA A 313 21.15 17.16 -18.09
CA ALA A 313 20.44 17.36 -16.83
C ALA A 313 20.52 16.18 -15.85
N LEU A 314 20.73 14.95 -16.34
CA LEU A 314 20.69 13.69 -15.59
C LEU A 314 21.89 12.79 -15.97
N PRO A 315 23.10 13.10 -15.49
CA PRO A 315 24.32 12.33 -15.80
C PRO A 315 24.21 10.83 -15.44
N ILE A 316 23.33 10.47 -14.50
CA ILE A 316 23.07 9.09 -14.14
C ILE A 316 22.59 8.25 -15.33
N GLY A 317 21.79 8.82 -16.25
CA GLY A 317 21.26 8.06 -17.39
C GLY A 317 22.38 7.63 -18.36
N VAL A 318 23.35 8.52 -18.62
CA VAL A 318 24.54 8.19 -19.42
C VAL A 318 25.37 7.12 -18.72
N ALA A 319 25.53 7.22 -17.40
CA ALA A 319 26.27 6.24 -16.62
C ALA A 319 25.58 4.86 -16.63
N LEU A 320 24.24 4.80 -16.57
CA LEU A 320 23.48 3.55 -16.68
C LEU A 320 23.70 2.88 -18.04
N GLU A 321 23.67 3.65 -19.14
CA GLU A 321 23.94 3.11 -20.49
C GLU A 321 25.37 2.56 -20.62
N GLN A 322 26.37 3.30 -20.13
CA GLN A 322 27.78 2.88 -20.17
C GLN A 322 28.03 1.59 -19.39
N ASN A 323 27.26 1.36 -18.32
CA ASN A 323 27.38 0.19 -17.44
C ASN A 323 26.33 -0.90 -17.72
N TYR A 324 25.53 -0.77 -18.79
CA TYR A 324 24.40 -1.65 -19.09
C TYR A 324 24.75 -3.14 -19.06
N LYS A 325 25.89 -3.54 -19.64
CA LYS A 325 26.31 -4.95 -19.70
C LYS A 325 26.53 -5.54 -18.29
N ALA A 326 27.12 -4.78 -17.38
CA ALA A 326 27.34 -5.20 -16.00
C ALA A 326 26.01 -5.26 -15.24
N ILE A 327 25.17 -4.22 -15.36
CA ILE A 327 23.85 -4.18 -14.74
C ILE A 327 22.96 -5.34 -15.23
N LEU A 328 23.02 -5.68 -16.51
CA LEU A 328 22.28 -6.81 -17.08
C LEU A 328 22.77 -8.16 -16.53
N ALA A 329 24.09 -8.31 -16.32
CA ALA A 329 24.65 -9.52 -15.72
C ALA A 329 24.21 -9.68 -14.26
N GLU A 330 24.26 -8.61 -13.48
CA GLU A 330 23.76 -8.57 -12.10
C GLU A 330 22.26 -8.87 -12.04
N THR A 331 21.47 -8.26 -12.94
CA THR A 331 20.03 -8.51 -13.05
C THR A 331 19.74 -9.99 -13.27
N LYS A 332 20.47 -10.66 -14.18
CA LYS A 332 20.29 -12.09 -14.47
C LYS A 332 20.63 -12.97 -13.26
N GLU A 333 21.59 -12.57 -12.45
CA GLU A 333 21.92 -13.27 -11.21
C GLU A 333 20.84 -13.04 -10.15
N ALA A 334 20.40 -11.79 -9.95
CA ALA A 334 19.32 -11.44 -9.04
C ALA A 334 18.00 -12.14 -9.41
N MET A 335 17.73 -12.38 -10.71
CA MET A 335 16.56 -13.14 -11.16
C MET A 335 16.52 -14.59 -10.66
N ARG A 336 17.65 -15.16 -10.20
CA ARG A 336 17.71 -16.52 -9.62
C ARG A 336 17.26 -16.56 -8.15
N LYS A 337 17.10 -15.39 -7.52
CA LYS A 337 16.78 -15.20 -6.10
C LYS A 337 15.41 -14.54 -5.97
N ASP A 338 14.33 -15.31 -6.10
CA ASP A 338 12.97 -14.76 -6.15
C ASP A 338 12.60 -14.00 -4.87
N GLU A 339 13.26 -14.29 -3.73
CA GLU A 339 13.10 -13.58 -2.45
C GLU A 339 13.50 -12.10 -2.50
N LEU A 340 14.26 -11.68 -3.51
CA LEU A 340 14.62 -10.27 -3.70
C LEU A 340 13.56 -9.47 -4.47
N TRP A 341 12.57 -10.15 -5.08
CA TRP A 341 11.61 -9.52 -5.99
C TRP A 341 10.24 -9.36 -5.34
N GLU A 342 9.70 -8.15 -5.45
CA GLU A 342 8.40 -7.77 -4.90
C GLU A 342 7.37 -7.53 -6.02
N ASP A 343 6.09 -7.75 -5.75
CA ASP A 343 5.02 -7.40 -6.69
C ASP A 343 5.02 -5.87 -6.94
N THR A 344 4.98 -5.46 -8.21
CA THR A 344 5.08 -4.04 -8.59
C THR A 344 3.71 -3.43 -8.66
N TYR A 345 3.38 -2.55 -7.72
CA TYR A 345 2.11 -1.83 -7.70
C TYR A 345 0.90 -2.75 -7.96
N ARG A 346 0.65 -3.69 -7.04
CA ARG A 346 -0.33 -4.79 -7.20
C ARG A 346 -1.69 -4.36 -7.75
N PHE A 347 -2.13 -3.14 -7.47
CA PHE A 347 -3.40 -2.53 -7.91
C PHE A 347 -3.43 -2.11 -9.39
N LEU A 348 -2.32 -2.16 -10.12
CA LEU A 348 -2.22 -1.72 -11.52
C LEU A 348 -2.19 -2.87 -12.53
N TYR A 349 -2.15 -4.12 -12.08
CA TYR A 349 -2.12 -5.28 -12.95
C TYR A 349 -2.87 -6.47 -12.35
N LYS A 350 -3.27 -7.40 -13.20
CA LYS A 350 -3.86 -8.66 -12.77
C LYS A 350 -2.76 -9.68 -12.53
N ASN A 351 -2.46 -10.00 -11.27
CA ASN A 351 -1.53 -11.10 -10.98
C ASN A 351 -2.14 -12.43 -11.46
N GLY A 352 -1.36 -13.15 -12.27
CA GLY A 352 -1.65 -14.53 -12.60
C GLY A 352 -1.28 -15.48 -11.50
N GLU A 353 -2.19 -15.64 -10.55
CA GLU A 353 -2.35 -17.00 -10.05
C GLU A 353 -2.83 -17.87 -11.22
N ILE A 354 -2.01 -18.85 -11.59
CA ILE A 354 -2.43 -19.97 -12.42
C ILE A 354 -3.49 -20.72 -11.61
N LYS A 355 -4.74 -20.28 -11.65
CA LYS A 355 -5.86 -21.12 -11.22
C LYS A 355 -6.03 -22.17 -12.30
N ALA A 356 -5.48 -23.36 -12.06
CA ALA A 356 -5.82 -24.56 -12.80
C ALA A 356 -7.32 -24.83 -12.61
N LEU A 357 -8.15 -24.23 -13.46
CA LEU A 357 -9.57 -24.55 -13.55
C LEU A 357 -9.67 -25.92 -14.23
N LEU A 358 -9.67 -26.97 -13.41
CA LEU A 358 -10.13 -28.31 -13.75
C LEU A 358 -11.63 -28.25 -14.11
N ARG A 359 -11.97 -27.68 -15.25
CA ARG A 359 -13.28 -27.85 -15.89
C ARG A 359 -13.05 -28.31 -17.33
N VAL A 360 -13.07 -29.63 -17.47
CA VAL A 360 -13.48 -30.41 -18.65
C VAL A 360 -13.13 -29.80 -20.02
N ASN A 361 -11.98 -30.23 -20.56
CA ASN A 361 -11.66 -30.31 -21.99
C ASN A 361 -11.51 -29.04 -22.86
N LEU A 362 -11.17 -27.88 -22.29
CA LEU A 362 -10.53 -26.80 -23.07
C LEU A 362 -9.54 -26.00 -22.20
N LEU A 363 -8.29 -26.47 -22.12
CA LEU A 363 -7.19 -25.75 -21.49
C LEU A 363 -6.79 -24.54 -22.36
N ARG A 364 -7.49 -23.40 -22.20
CA ARG A 364 -6.91 -22.09 -22.52
C ARG A 364 -6.21 -21.58 -21.27
N TYR A 365 -4.88 -21.72 -21.25
CA TYR A 365 -4.04 -21.01 -20.30
C TYR A 365 -4.05 -19.53 -20.68
N CYS A 366 -4.90 -18.72 -20.04
CA CYS A 366 -4.67 -17.28 -19.99
C CYS A 366 -3.61 -17.05 -18.91
N THR A 367 -2.33 -17.17 -19.27
CA THR A 367 -1.24 -16.70 -18.39
C THR A 367 -1.38 -15.19 -18.29
N THR A 368 -1.95 -14.69 -17.20
CA THR A 368 -1.81 -13.28 -16.86
C THR A 368 -0.38 -13.10 -16.35
N GLY A 369 0.42 -12.29 -17.03
CA GLY A 369 1.85 -12.17 -16.73
C GLY A 369 2.12 -11.60 -15.34
N THR A 370 3.36 -11.71 -14.86
CA THR A 370 3.80 -11.14 -13.59
C THR A 370 4.48 -9.78 -13.81
N TRP A 371 4.31 -8.88 -12.85
CA TRP A 371 5.01 -7.60 -12.80
C TRP A 371 5.72 -7.48 -11.46
N LYS A 372 7.02 -7.75 -11.43
CA LYS A 372 7.84 -7.69 -10.21
C LYS A 372 8.94 -6.64 -10.31
N HIS A 373 9.37 -6.12 -9.17
CA HIS A 373 10.48 -5.19 -9.10
C HIS A 373 11.47 -5.58 -8.01
N LEU A 374 12.71 -5.17 -8.23
CA LEU A 374 13.83 -5.26 -7.30
C LEU A 374 14.19 -3.82 -6.92
N PRO A 375 13.72 -3.31 -5.77
CA PRO A 375 13.95 -1.93 -5.40
C PRO A 375 15.40 -1.75 -4.90
N ILE A 376 16.10 -0.72 -5.41
CA ILE A 376 17.49 -0.39 -5.06
C ILE A 376 17.54 0.88 -4.21
N TYR A 377 16.71 1.86 -4.57
CA TYR A 377 16.57 3.13 -3.90
C TYR A 377 15.10 3.54 -3.85
N HIS A 378 14.61 3.84 -2.65
CA HIS A 378 13.23 4.23 -2.38
C HIS A 378 13.18 5.17 -1.18
N ALA A 379 12.32 6.19 -1.20
CA ALA A 379 12.14 7.11 -0.07
C ALA A 379 13.46 7.74 0.46
N ARG A 380 14.43 7.98 -0.43
CA ARG A 380 15.78 8.46 -0.12
C ARG A 380 16.72 7.49 0.57
N GLU A 381 16.33 6.23 0.65
CA GLU A 381 17.10 5.18 1.29
C GLU A 381 17.57 4.15 0.27
N ILE A 382 18.76 3.60 0.52
CA ILE A 382 19.32 2.50 -0.25
C ILE A 382 18.89 1.21 0.43
N ILE A 383 18.40 0.27 -0.38
CA ILE A 383 17.93 -1.01 0.13
C ILE A 383 19.09 -2.00 0.05
N GLU A 384 19.78 -2.18 1.18
CA GLU A 384 21.09 -2.84 1.23
C GLU A 384 21.12 -4.31 0.75
N PRO A 385 20.11 -5.18 1.03
CA PRO A 385 20.10 -6.54 0.49
C PRO A 385 20.10 -6.57 -1.05
N GLN A 386 19.27 -5.74 -1.69
CA GLN A 386 19.15 -5.62 -3.14
C GLN A 386 20.37 -4.90 -3.73
N CYS A 387 20.91 -3.90 -3.05
CA CYS A 387 22.17 -3.24 -3.40
C CYS A 387 23.35 -4.24 -3.43
N THR A 388 23.39 -5.18 -2.48
CA THR A 388 24.40 -6.25 -2.45
C THR A 388 24.27 -7.19 -3.63
N ALA A 389 23.04 -7.45 -4.10
CA ALA A 389 22.80 -8.26 -5.30
C ALA A 389 23.09 -7.51 -6.61
N MET A 390 23.14 -6.18 -6.58
CA MET A 390 23.31 -5.29 -7.73
C MET A 390 24.43 -4.25 -7.51
N PRO A 391 25.69 -4.68 -7.23
CA PRO A 391 26.73 -3.78 -6.74
C PRO A 391 27.13 -2.68 -7.72
N THR A 392 27.13 -2.95 -9.04
CA THR A 392 27.42 -1.93 -10.06
C THR A 392 26.32 -0.89 -10.09
N LEU A 393 25.05 -1.32 -10.18
CA LEU A 393 23.91 -0.40 -10.18
C LEU A 393 23.89 0.44 -8.88
N CYS A 394 24.08 -0.21 -7.74
CA CYS A 394 24.09 0.48 -6.46
C CYS A 394 25.24 1.49 -6.33
N GLY A 395 26.43 1.18 -6.87
CA GLY A 395 27.54 2.12 -6.93
C GLY A 395 27.20 3.39 -7.74
N LEU A 396 26.45 3.25 -8.84
CA LEU A 396 25.96 4.40 -9.62
C LEU A 396 24.91 5.20 -8.84
N VAL A 397 23.96 4.53 -8.20
CA VAL A 397 22.94 5.16 -7.35
C VAL A 397 23.59 5.99 -6.25
N LYS A 398 24.54 5.40 -5.50
CA LYS A 398 25.30 6.08 -4.43
C LYS A 398 26.06 7.31 -4.94
N LYS A 399 26.52 7.28 -6.19
CA LYS A 399 27.30 8.37 -6.79
C LYS A 399 26.45 9.52 -7.29
N TYR A 400 25.28 9.24 -7.88
CA TYR A 400 24.53 10.23 -8.65
C TYR A 400 23.23 10.70 -8.00
N LEU A 401 22.77 10.07 -6.92
CA LEU A 401 21.55 10.48 -6.22
C LEU A 401 21.84 11.41 -5.03
N PRO A 402 20.94 12.38 -4.74
CA PRO A 402 19.74 12.72 -5.52
C PRO A 402 20.09 13.41 -6.85
N THR A 403 19.37 13.11 -7.94
CA THR A 403 19.71 13.67 -9.27
C THR A 403 19.48 15.17 -9.37
N LYS A 404 18.54 15.71 -8.58
CA LYS A 404 18.20 17.14 -8.55
C LYS A 404 18.13 17.66 -7.10
N PRO A 405 19.28 17.96 -6.49
CA PRO A 405 19.32 18.60 -5.18
C PRO A 405 18.55 19.93 -5.21
N GLY A 406 17.62 20.12 -4.29
CA GLY A 406 16.82 21.35 -4.16
C GLY A 406 15.42 21.30 -4.79
N LEU A 407 15.08 20.27 -5.57
CA LEU A 407 13.67 20.04 -5.91
C LEU A 407 12.91 19.51 -4.67
N PRO A 408 11.68 20.01 -4.41
CA PRO A 408 10.88 19.55 -3.29
C PRO A 408 10.60 18.04 -3.38
N TRP A 409 10.80 17.34 -2.27
CA TRP A 409 10.42 15.94 -2.14
C TRP A 409 9.02 15.87 -1.56
N VAL A 410 8.03 15.69 -2.43
CA VAL A 410 6.61 15.75 -2.07
C VAL A 410 6.00 14.36 -1.88
N VAL A 411 6.63 13.33 -2.45
CA VAL A 411 6.21 11.92 -2.35
C VAL A 411 7.43 10.99 -2.38
N ASN A 412 7.31 9.83 -1.74
CA ASN A 412 8.32 8.76 -1.76
C ASN A 412 8.64 8.20 -3.16
N GLN A 413 7.84 8.58 -4.16
CA GLN A 413 7.99 8.22 -5.57
C GLN A 413 8.62 9.33 -6.43
N ASN A 414 9.09 10.45 -5.85
CA ASN A 414 9.78 11.49 -6.62
C ASN A 414 11.04 10.96 -7.32
N GLU A 415 11.79 10.10 -6.63
CA GLU A 415 12.98 9.48 -7.20
C GLU A 415 13.12 8.05 -6.68
N GLN A 416 13.13 7.08 -7.59
CA GLN A 416 13.27 5.67 -7.27
C GLN A 416 14.19 5.00 -8.28
N VAL A 417 14.97 4.04 -7.81
CA VAL A 417 15.77 3.18 -8.68
C VAL A 417 15.40 1.75 -8.39
N MET A 418 14.97 1.04 -9.43
CA MET A 418 14.54 -0.34 -9.33
C MET A 418 14.79 -1.06 -10.66
N VAL A 419 14.91 -2.37 -10.59
CA VAL A 419 14.87 -3.22 -11.79
C VAL A 419 13.47 -3.82 -11.90
N ILE A 420 12.83 -3.70 -13.06
CA ILE A 420 11.48 -4.21 -13.30
C ILE A 420 11.55 -5.45 -14.19
N ARG A 421 10.88 -6.52 -13.76
CA ARG A 421 10.64 -7.75 -14.53
C ARG A 421 9.17 -7.82 -14.91
N MET A 422 8.89 -7.91 -16.21
CA MET A 422 7.55 -8.13 -16.74
C MET A 422 7.54 -9.39 -17.59
N ASP A 423 6.70 -10.35 -17.23
CA ASP A 423 6.56 -11.58 -18.01
C ASP A 423 5.61 -11.39 -19.22
N PRO A 424 5.72 -12.22 -20.26
CA PRO A 424 4.78 -12.20 -21.38
C PRO A 424 3.32 -12.28 -20.92
N GLY A 425 2.45 -11.47 -21.53
CA GLY A 425 1.03 -11.40 -21.15
C GLY A 425 0.72 -10.45 -19.98
N THR A 426 1.71 -9.75 -19.44
CA THR A 426 1.48 -8.69 -18.44
C THR A 426 0.82 -7.48 -19.11
N THR A 427 -0.29 -7.02 -18.53
CA THR A 427 -0.94 -5.75 -18.90
C THR A 427 -0.98 -4.86 -17.67
N VAL A 428 -0.63 -3.59 -17.84
CA VAL A 428 -0.64 -2.58 -16.78
C VAL A 428 -1.70 -1.54 -17.13
N GLU A 429 -2.52 -1.16 -16.15
CA GLU A 429 -3.52 -0.11 -16.31
C GLU A 429 -2.88 1.23 -16.70
N THR A 430 -3.61 2.06 -17.45
CA THR A 430 -3.16 3.45 -17.68
C THR A 430 -3.15 4.15 -16.32
N HIS A 431 -2.01 4.72 -15.96
CA HIS A 431 -1.80 5.37 -14.68
C HIS A 431 -0.93 6.61 -14.85
N ASN A 432 -0.92 7.45 -13.81
CA ASN A 432 -0.11 8.65 -13.73
C ASN A 432 0.67 8.64 -12.43
N GLY A 433 1.90 9.15 -12.47
CA GLY A 433 2.69 9.40 -11.26
C GLY A 433 1.96 10.32 -10.27
N PRO A 434 2.32 10.27 -8.99
CA PRO A 434 1.72 11.14 -7.96
C PRO A 434 2.08 12.61 -8.12
N SER A 435 3.26 12.94 -8.66
CA SER A 435 3.72 14.32 -8.88
C SER A 435 4.27 14.52 -10.29
N ASN A 436 4.37 15.78 -10.74
CA ASN A 436 5.03 16.17 -12.00
C ASN A 436 6.50 16.58 -11.84
N ASN A 437 7.09 16.43 -10.65
CA ASN A 437 8.41 16.94 -10.31
C ASN A 437 9.45 15.88 -9.99
#